data_AF-A0A6M8HYJ5-F1
#
_entry.id   AF-A0A6M8HYJ5-F1
#
_cell.length_a   1.000
_cell.length_b   1.000
_cell.length_c   1.000
_cell.angle_alpha   90.00
_cell.angle_beta   90.00
_cell.angle_gamma   90.00
#
_symmetry.space_group_name_H-M   'P 1'
#
loop_
_entity.id
_entity.type
_entity.pdbx_description
1 polymer ?
#
loop_
_entity_poly.entity_id
_entity_poly.type
_entity_poly.pdbx_seq_one_letter_code
_entity_poly.pdbx_strand_id
1 'polypeptide(L)' 'MGRMAWQKNTGYGRRGLVETAIGRYKHGIGLKLRARSTGGQQGEIAIAVSALNRMIQTAKPISVRQT' A
#
# COMPACT_ATOMS: atom_id res chain seq x y z
N MET A 1 -19.80 7.88 22.15
CA MET A 1 -18.57 7.60 21.36
C MET A 1 -18.76 8.17 19.97
N GLY A 2 -17.75 8.87 19.43
CA GLY A 2 -17.83 9.47 18.09
C GLY A 2 -17.48 8.49 16.96
N ARG A 3 -17.84 8.84 15.72
CA ARG A 3 -17.59 8.03 14.50
C ARG A 3 -16.15 7.51 14.40
N MET A 4 -15.16 8.37 14.70
CA MET A 4 -13.73 8.03 14.62
C MET A 4 -13.33 6.89 15.58
N ALA A 5 -13.86 6.90 16.81
CA ALA A 5 -13.58 5.86 17.79
C ALA A 5 -14.20 4.52 17.38
N TRP A 6 -15.42 4.55 16.84
CA TRP A 6 -16.09 3.36 16.30
C TRP A 6 -15.34 2.79 15.10
N GLN A 7 -14.93 3.62 14.14
CA GLN A 7 -14.16 3.17 12.96
C GLN A 7 -12.83 2.54 13.36
N LYS A 8 -12.11 3.13 14.32
CA LYS A 8 -10.86 2.57 14.84
C LYS A 8 -11.08 1.21 15.50
N ASN A 9 -12.12 1.05 16.31
CA ASN A 9 -12.43 -0.19 17.00
C ASN A 9 -12.88 -1.31 16.04
N THR A 10 -13.59 -0.96 14.97
CA THR A 10 -14.08 -1.92 13.98
C THR A 10 -13.09 -2.19 12.84
N GLY A 11 -11.97 -1.47 12.77
CA GLY A 11 -11.03 -1.56 11.64
C GLY A 11 -11.62 -1.05 10.32
N TYR A 12 -12.68 -0.24 10.40
CA TYR A 12 -13.33 0.35 9.23
C TYR A 12 -12.36 1.25 8.48
N GLY A 13 -12.13 0.96 7.19
CA GLY A 13 -11.16 1.64 6.34
C GLY A 13 -9.98 0.77 5.88
N ARG A 14 -9.75 -0.41 6.51
CA ARG A 14 -8.67 -1.33 6.10
C ARG A 14 -8.79 -1.76 4.63
N ARG A 15 -10.01 -2.00 4.14
CA ARG A 15 -10.28 -2.36 2.75
C ARG A 15 -9.84 -1.25 1.78
N GLY A 16 -10.21 0.00 2.06
CA GLY A 16 -9.82 1.13 1.20
C GLY A 16 -8.31 1.32 1.14
N LEU A 17 -7.60 1.06 2.24
CA LEU A 17 -6.13 1.08 2.26
C LEU A 17 -5.53 0.00 1.36
N VAL A 18 -6.06 -1.23 1.42
CA VAL A 18 -5.62 -2.33 0.57
C VAL A 18 -5.90 -2.05 -0.91
N GLU A 19 -7.11 -1.58 -1.23
CA GLU A 19 -7.49 -1.22 -2.61
C GLU A 19 -6.58 -0.13 -3.18
N THR A 20 -6.26 0.89 -2.37
CA THR A 20 -5.31 1.95 -2.74
C THR A 20 -3.90 1.39 -2.97
N ALA A 21 -3.42 0.51 -2.11
CA ALA A 21 -2.10 -0.11 -2.26
C ALA A 21 -2.01 -0.95 -3.54
N ILE A 22 -3.05 -1.74 -3.84
CA ILE A 22 -3.14 -2.52 -5.08
C ILE A 22 -3.19 -1.60 -6.31
N GLY A 23 -3.93 -0.50 -6.25
CA GLY A 23 -3.98 0.50 -7.33
C GLY A 23 -2.59 1.07 -7.64
N ARG A 24 -1.85 1.45 -6.60
CA ARG A 24 -0.46 1.96 -6.74
C ARG A 24 0.49 0.92 -7.30
N TYR A 25 0.40 -0.33 -6.82
CA TYR A 25 1.19 -1.43 -7.36
C TYR A 25 0.95 -1.61 -8.86
N LYS A 26 -0.31 -1.69 -9.27
CA LYS A 26 -0.69 -1.88 -10.68
C LYS A 26 -0.25 -0.72 -11.56
N HIS A 27 -0.33 0.51 -11.05
CA HIS A 27 0.06 1.71 -11.78
C HIS A 27 1.59 1.84 -11.91
N GLY A 28 2.35 1.62 -10.83
CA GLY A 28 3.79 1.85 -10.82
C GLY A 28 4.64 0.66 -11.29
N ILE A 29 4.20 -0.57 -11.03
CA ILE A 29 4.96 -1.79 -11.32
C ILE A 29 4.38 -2.53 -12.54
N GLY A 30 3.05 -2.63 -12.59
CA GLY A 30 2.33 -3.25 -13.70
C GLY A 30 1.35 -4.34 -13.26
N LEU A 31 0.62 -4.87 -14.25
CA LEU A 31 -0.52 -5.78 -14.04
C LEU A 31 -0.15 -7.28 -13.99
N LYS A 32 1.10 -7.65 -14.31
CA LYS A 32 1.49 -9.04 -14.53
C LYS A 32 2.69 -9.42 -13.67
N LEU A 33 2.67 -10.65 -13.17
CA LEU A 33 3.82 -11.30 -12.55
C LEU A 33 4.57 -12.10 -13.62
N ARG A 34 5.90 -12.07 -13.56
CA ARG A 34 6.77 -12.74 -14.54
C ARG A 34 7.25 -14.10 -14.04
N ALA A 35 7.39 -14.26 -12.72
CA ALA A 35 7.77 -15.54 -12.14
C ALA A 35 6.70 -16.61 -12.41
N ARG A 36 7.16 -17.81 -12.80
CA ARG A 36 6.29 -18.94 -13.15
C ARG A 36 5.88 -19.81 -11.97
N SER A 37 6.63 -19.78 -10.87
CA SER A 37 6.30 -20.49 -9.64
C SER A 37 5.66 -19.54 -8.63
N THR A 38 4.75 -20.07 -7.80
CA THR A 38 4.10 -19.29 -6.72
C THR A 38 5.13 -18.69 -5.76
N GLY A 39 6.19 -19.42 -5.41
CA GLY A 39 7.28 -18.89 -4.58
C GLY A 39 8.02 -17.74 -5.25
N GLY A 40 8.29 -17.83 -6.55
CA GLY A 40 8.90 -16.74 -7.32
C GLY A 40 7.98 -15.52 -7.41
N GLN A 41 6.67 -15.74 -7.57
CA GLN A 41 5.65 -14.68 -7.59
C GLN A 41 5.56 -13.94 -6.26
N GLN A 42 5.61 -14.67 -5.14
CA GLN A 42 5.65 -14.07 -3.81
C GLN A 42 6.90 -13.21 -3.61
N GLY A 43 8.07 -13.70 -4.04
CA GLY A 43 9.31 -12.93 -4.02
C GLY A 43 9.26 -11.68 -4.90
N GLU A 44 8.73 -11.80 -6.13
CA GLU A 44 8.53 -10.68 -7.05
C GLU A 44 7.65 -9.59 -6.43
N ILE A 45 6.51 -9.98 -5.83
CA ILE A 45 5.61 -9.05 -5.13
C ILE A 45 6.32 -8.40 -3.93
N ALA A 46 7.04 -9.16 -3.13
CA ALA A 46 7.72 -8.63 -1.94
C ALA A 46 8.78 -7.56 -2.30
N ILE A 47 9.55 -7.80 -3.36
CA ILE A 47 10.54 -6.85 -3.87
C ILE A 47 9.82 -5.61 -4.41
N ALA A 48 8.78 -5.78 -5.23
CA ALA A 48 8.04 -4.68 -5.83
C ALA A 48 7.33 -3.79 -4.79
N VAL A 49 6.74 -4.38 -3.76
CA VAL A 49 6.14 -3.64 -2.64
C VAL A 49 7.21 -2.87 -1.85
N SER A 50 8.38 -3.47 -1.63
CA SER A 50 9.50 -2.81 -0.95
C SER A 50 10.00 -1.59 -1.75
N ALA A 51 10.15 -1.74 -3.07
CA ALA A 51 10.50 -0.65 -3.97
C ALA A 51 9.44 0.46 -3.97
N LEU A 52 8.16 0.10 -4.07
CA LEU A 52 7.05 1.06 -4.04
C LEU A 52 7.02 1.84 -2.72
N ASN A 53 7.20 1.17 -1.58
CA ASN A 53 7.28 1.81 -0.27
C ASN A 53 8.47 2.76 -0.17
N ARG A 54 9.61 2.43 -0.80
CA ARG A 54 10.76 3.32 -0.87
C ARG A 54 10.48 4.56 -1.72
N MET A 55 9.86 4.39 -2.90
CA MET A 55 9.45 5.51 -3.75
C MET A 55 8.49 6.46 -3.04
N ILE A 56 7.49 5.92 -2.33
CA ILE A 56 6.54 6.72 -1.54
C ILE A 56 7.27 7.53 -0.47
N GLN A 57 8.20 6.92 0.26
CA GLN A 57 8.97 7.62 1.30
C GLN A 57 9.82 8.75 0.71
N THR A 58 10.44 8.54 -0.45
CA THR A 58 11.23 9.57 -1.13
C THR A 58 10.36 10.71 -1.66
N ALA A 59 9.20 10.41 -2.23
CA ALA A 59 8.32 11.40 -2.85
C ALA A 59 7.40 12.13 -1.86
N LYS A 60 7.26 11.63 -0.63
CA LYS A 60 6.35 12.20 0.36
C LYS A 60 6.87 13.56 0.86
N PRO A 61 6.13 14.66 0.68
CA PRO A 61 6.51 15.95 1.24
C PRO A 61 6.44 15.94 2.77
N ILE A 62 7.29 16.73 3.41
CA ILE A 62 7.24 16.96 4.85
C ILE A 62 6.03 17.85 5.14
N SER A 63 4.94 17.25 5.60
CA SER A 63 3.76 17.98 6.05
C SER A 63 3.89 18.33 7.53
N VAL A 64 3.92 19.63 7.83
CA VAL A 64 3.87 20.13 9.21
C VAL A 64 2.44 20.52 9.52
N ARG A 65 1.88 20.00 10.61
CA ARG A 65 0.57 20.44 11.09
C ARG A 65 0.76 21.77 11.80
N GLN A 66 0.24 22.85 11.22
CA GLN A 66 0.15 24.11 11.93
C GLN A 66 -1.03 24.02 12.92
N THR A 67 -0.70 24.17 14.20
CA THR A 67 -1.63 24.27 15.33
C THR A 67 -1.90 25.71 15.65
#